data_AF-A0A8J7L2G6-F1
#
_entry.id   AF-A0A8J7L2G6-F1
#
_cell.length_a   1.000
_cell.length_b   1.000
_cell.length_c   1.000
_cell.angle_alpha   90.00
_cell.angle_beta   90.00
_cell.angle_gamma   90.00
#
_symmetry.space_group_name_H-M   'P 1'
#
loop_
_entity.id
_entity.type
_entity.pdbx_description
1 polymer ?
#
loop_
_entity_poly.entity_id
_entity_poly.type
_entity_poly.pdbx_seq_one_letter_code
_entity_poly.pdbx_strand_id
1 'polypeptide(L)'
;MARARRRASGFLRDFQEFALKGNVVDLAIAVIIGTAFGRIVTSLVEDVIMPLVNPLIAVGGKDWRTITIGPGIAIGQFFGAIVDFVIIALILFLAIQALQKFKRQEEVVDEPPPEPNLVAQERLTNALDRLTCTLESRNTQV
;
A
#
# COMPACT_ATOMS: atom_id res chain seq x y z
N MET A 1 24.47 45.44 -8.71
CA MET A 1 24.32 43.96 -8.73
C MET A 1 23.32 43.52 -7.64
N ALA A 2 21.99 43.50 -7.83
CA ALA A 2 21.04 43.11 -6.77
C ALA A 2 19.58 42.77 -7.21
N ARG A 3 19.34 41.92 -8.21
CA ARG A 3 17.95 41.57 -8.65
C ARG A 3 17.67 40.07 -8.88
N ALA A 4 18.26 39.16 -8.10
CA ALA A 4 18.03 37.71 -8.26
C ALA A 4 16.99 37.09 -7.29
N ARG A 5 16.60 37.76 -6.19
CA ARG A 5 15.91 37.11 -5.06
C ARG A 5 14.38 36.95 -5.18
N ARG A 6 13.71 37.56 -6.16
CA ARG A 6 12.24 37.69 -6.18
C ARG A 6 11.49 36.58 -6.94
N ARG A 7 12.16 35.77 -7.78
CA ARG A 7 11.54 34.70 -8.59
C ARG A 7 11.43 33.33 -7.89
N ALA A 8 12.41 32.97 -7.06
CA ALA A 8 12.43 31.67 -6.36
C ALA A 8 11.24 31.51 -5.38
N SER A 9 10.76 32.62 -4.80
CA SER A 9 9.56 32.61 -3.95
C SER A 9 8.27 32.31 -4.70
N GLY A 10 8.20 32.51 -6.02
CA GLY A 10 7.03 32.17 -6.83
C GLY A 10 6.92 30.67 -7.00
N PHE A 11 7.97 30.04 -7.55
CA PHE A 11 8.01 28.59 -7.75
C PHE A 11 7.82 27.77 -6.46
N LEU A 12 8.44 28.19 -5.34
CA LEU A 12 8.25 27.50 -4.06
C LEU A 12 6.81 27.60 -3.53
N ARG A 13 6.12 28.72 -3.78
CA ARG A 13 4.71 28.87 -3.43
C ARG A 13 3.82 28.04 -4.33
N ASP A 14 4.07 28.06 -5.65
CA ASP A 14 3.33 27.27 -6.63
C ASP A 14 3.52 25.75 -6.39
N PHE A 15 4.73 25.33 -6.02
CA PHE A 15 5.03 23.95 -5.63
C PHE A 15 4.38 23.56 -4.31
N GLN A 16 4.39 24.43 -3.30
CA GLN A 16 3.69 24.19 -2.04
C GLN A 16 2.17 24.08 -2.28
N GLU A 17 1.59 24.95 -3.11
CA GLU A 17 0.16 24.94 -3.43
C GLU A 17 -0.23 23.71 -4.27
N PHE A 18 0.67 23.22 -5.13
CA PHE A 18 0.52 21.93 -5.80
C PHE A 18 0.63 20.75 -4.84
N ALA A 19 1.65 20.75 -3.97
CA ALA A 19 1.89 19.68 -3.01
C ALA A 19 0.77 19.58 -1.98
N LEU A 20 0.19 20.71 -1.55
CA LEU A 20 -0.94 20.77 -0.63
C LEU A 20 -2.27 20.31 -1.23
N LYS A 21 -2.33 19.95 -2.52
CA LYS A 21 -3.46 19.17 -3.03
C LYS A 21 -3.46 17.83 -2.28
N GLY A 22 -4.39 17.65 -1.35
CA GLY A 22 -4.44 16.51 -0.41
C GLY A 22 -4.18 15.14 -1.05
N ASN A 23 -4.70 14.92 -2.26
CA ASN A 23 -4.49 13.67 -3.03
C ASN A 23 -3.00 13.32 -3.31
N VAL A 24 -2.09 14.30 -3.35
CA VAL A 24 -0.65 14.07 -3.62
C VAL A 24 0.13 13.79 -2.34
N VAL A 25 -0.21 14.46 -1.24
CA VAL A 25 0.43 14.24 0.07
C VAL A 25 0.15 12.84 0.58
N ASP A 26 -1.11 12.42 0.55
CA ASP A 26 -1.53 11.12 1.05
C ASP A 26 -0.91 9.98 0.23
N LEU A 27 -0.84 10.17 -1.10
CA LEU A 27 -0.14 9.25 -2.00
C LEU A 27 1.36 9.17 -1.68
N ALA A 28 2.01 10.31 -1.45
CA ALA A 28 3.44 10.36 -1.14
C ALA A 28 3.76 9.65 0.18
N ILE A 29 2.93 9.85 1.21
CA ILE A 29 3.07 9.18 2.50
C ILE A 29 2.89 7.66 2.33
N ALA A 30 1.85 7.23 1.60
CA ALA A 30 1.60 5.82 1.34
C ALA A 30 2.77 5.13 0.64
N VAL A 31 3.39 5.76 -0.37
CA VAL A 31 4.55 5.20 -1.10
C VAL A 31 5.79 5.13 -0.21
N ILE A 32 6.07 6.16 0.60
CA ILE A 32 7.23 6.18 1.51
C ILE A 32 7.10 5.07 2.56
N ILE A 33 5.92 4.93 3.17
CA ILE A 33 5.67 3.88 4.17
C ILE A 33 5.73 2.50 3.50
N GLY A 34 5.14 2.32 2.33
CA GLY A 34 5.16 1.05 1.60
C GLY A 34 6.58 0.60 1.24
N THR A 35 7.43 1.51 0.76
CA THR A 35 8.83 1.19 0.42
C THR A 35 9.68 0.90 1.65
N ALA A 36 9.48 1.64 2.76
CA ALA A 36 10.18 1.38 4.02
C ALA A 36 9.75 0.04 4.64
N PHE A 37 8.45 -0.25 4.65
CA PHE A 37 7.91 -1.51 5.17
C PHE A 37 8.39 -2.70 4.35
N GLY A 38 8.44 -2.58 3.01
CA GLY A 38 9.00 -3.60 2.14
C GLY A 38 10.43 -3.99 2.54
N ARG A 39 11.30 -3.01 2.85
CA ARG A 39 12.67 -3.28 3.32
C ARG A 39 12.71 -4.02 4.65
N ILE A 40 11.80 -3.71 5.58
CA ILE A 40 11.70 -4.40 6.87
C ILE A 40 11.35 -5.87 6.64
N VAL A 41 10.37 -6.14 5.77
CA VAL A 41 9.98 -7.51 5.42
C VAL A 41 11.13 -8.24 4.72
N THR A 42 11.79 -7.60 3.75
CA THR A 42 12.94 -8.19 3.05
C THR A 42 14.07 -8.54 4.02
N SER A 43 14.46 -7.64 4.93
CA SER A 43 15.50 -7.91 5.94
C SER A 43 15.08 -9.04 6.89
N LEU A 44 13.82 -9.10 7.32
CA LEU A 44 13.36 -10.23 8.14
C LEU A 44 13.50 -11.57 7.39
N VAL A 45 13.20 -11.60 6.10
CA VAL A 45 13.34 -12.82 5.30
C VAL A 45 14.79 -13.19 5.07
N GLU A 46 15.61 -12.23 4.61
CA GLU A 46 17.01 -12.46 4.26
C GLU A 46 17.89 -12.71 5.49
N ASP A 47 17.67 -11.98 6.59
CA ASP A 47 18.56 -12.01 7.76
C ASP A 47 18.10 -12.98 8.85
N VAL A 48 16.82 -13.36 8.90
CA VAL A 48 16.29 -14.25 9.96
C VAL A 48 15.78 -15.56 9.38
N ILE A 49 14.91 -15.53 8.38
CA ILE A 49 14.26 -16.74 7.87
C ILE A 49 15.21 -17.56 7.02
N MET A 50 15.92 -16.93 6.09
CA MET A 50 16.86 -17.60 5.21
C MET A 50 17.95 -18.36 5.97
N PRO A 51 18.62 -17.81 7.01
CA PRO A 51 19.57 -18.59 7.80
C PRO A 51 18.95 -19.78 8.55
N LEU A 52 17.67 -19.69 8.94
CA LEU A 52 16.95 -20.78 9.61
C LEU A 52 16.45 -21.86 8.62
N VAL A 53 16.11 -21.47 7.40
CA VAL A 53 15.57 -22.35 6.36
C VAL A 53 16.68 -22.97 5.48
N ASN A 54 17.79 -22.25 5.28
CA ASN A 54 18.94 -22.74 4.52
C ASN A 54 19.43 -24.11 4.99
N PRO A 55 19.61 -24.41 6.30
CA PRO A 55 20.02 -25.75 6.74
C PRO A 55 18.95 -26.84 6.50
N LEU A 56 17.67 -26.50 6.33
CA LEU A 56 16.61 -27.45 6.02
C LEU A 56 16.48 -27.74 4.51
N ILE A 57 16.80 -26.76 3.66
CA ILE A 57 16.75 -26.87 2.19
C ILE A 57 18.11 -27.26 1.61
N ALA A 58 19.21 -27.00 2.32
CA ALA A 58 20.56 -27.40 1.92
C ALA A 58 20.71 -28.92 1.98
N VAL A 59 20.37 -29.59 0.88
CA VAL A 59 20.77 -30.96 0.63
C VAL A 59 22.29 -30.99 0.49
N GLY A 60 22.99 -31.32 1.58
CA GLY A 60 24.42 -31.62 1.59
C GLY A 60 25.38 -30.44 1.75
N GLY A 61 24.94 -29.30 2.31
CA GLY A 61 25.84 -28.19 2.67
C GLY A 61 26.41 -27.38 1.49
N LYS A 62 25.79 -27.47 0.31
CA LYS A 62 26.12 -26.65 -0.86
C LYS A 62 24.99 -25.67 -1.12
N ASP A 63 25.32 -24.37 -1.17
CA ASP A 63 24.36 -23.33 -1.55
C ASP A 63 23.85 -23.60 -2.96
N TRP A 64 22.63 -24.13 -3.06
CA TRP A 64 21.93 -24.35 -4.33
C TRP A 64 21.77 -23.06 -5.14
N ARG A 65 21.88 -21.91 -4.47
CA ARG A 65 21.88 -20.56 -5.04
C ARG A 65 23.16 -20.22 -5.81
N THR A 66 24.25 -20.95 -5.58
CA THR A 66 25.55 -20.77 -6.23
C THR A 66 25.75 -21.73 -7.40
N ILE A 67 24.69 -22.45 -7.82
CA ILE A 67 24.75 -23.30 -9.01
C ILE A 67 24.80 -22.42 -10.26
N THR A 68 25.96 -22.41 -10.91
CA THR A 68 26.20 -21.79 -12.21
C THR A 68 26.39 -22.86 -13.29
N ILE A 69 25.72 -22.72 -14.43
CA ILE A 69 25.93 -23.61 -15.60
C ILE A 69 26.68 -22.80 -16.67
N GLY A 70 27.88 -23.25 -17.05
CA GLY A 70 28.69 -22.61 -18.10
C GLY A 70 29.29 -21.24 -17.68
N PRO A 71 29.65 -20.37 -18.64
CA PRO A 71 30.37 -19.13 -18.37
C PRO A 71 29.42 -18.03 -17.87
N GLY A 72 28.90 -18.17 -16.65
CA GLY A 72 28.27 -17.08 -15.91
C GLY A 72 26.74 -17.07 -15.83
N ILE A 73 26.02 -18.11 -16.27
CA ILE A 73 24.57 -18.18 -16.05
C ILE A 73 24.29 -18.68 -14.63
N ALA A 74 24.00 -17.74 -13.72
CA ALA A 74 23.67 -17.99 -12.33
C ALA A 74 22.20 -18.43 -12.15
N ILE A 75 21.89 -19.65 -12.57
CA ILE A 75 20.55 -20.25 -12.42
C ILE A 75 20.16 -20.36 -10.94
N GLY A 76 21.13 -20.64 -10.07
CA GLY A 76 20.90 -20.70 -8.63
C GLY A 76 20.36 -19.39 -8.04
N GLN A 77 20.85 -18.23 -8.50
CA GLN A 77 20.39 -16.92 -8.01
C GLN A 77 18.96 -16.62 -8.45
N PHE A 78 18.60 -17.01 -9.67
CA PHE A 78 17.24 -16.84 -10.19
C PHE A 78 16.22 -17.67 -9.41
N PHE A 79 16.49 -18.96 -9.19
CA PHE A 79 15.63 -19.80 -8.33
C PHE A 79 15.63 -19.31 -6.88
N GLY A 80 16.76 -18.78 -6.40
CA GLY A 80 16.86 -18.08 -5.12
C GLY A 80 15.81 -16.98 -4.99
N ALA A 81 15.78 -16.05 -5.94
CA ALA A 81 14.84 -14.95 -5.94
C ALA A 81 13.36 -15.41 -6.01
N ILE A 82 13.07 -16.50 -6.73
CA ILE A 82 11.72 -17.09 -6.76
C ILE A 82 11.33 -17.60 -5.38
N VAL A 83 12.22 -18.33 -4.70
CA VAL A 83 11.94 -18.85 -3.35
C VAL A 83 11.77 -17.70 -2.36
N ASP A 84 12.61 -16.67 -2.42
CA ASP A 84 12.49 -15.51 -1.54
C ASP A 84 11.14 -14.80 -1.75
N PHE A 85 10.70 -14.64 -2.99
CA PHE A 85 9.39 -14.06 -3.30
C PHE A 85 8.25 -14.88 -2.68
N VAL A 86 8.29 -16.21 -2.79
CA VAL A 86 7.29 -17.10 -2.19
C VAL A 86 7.30 -17.00 -0.67
N ILE A 87 8.49 -16.93 -0.04
CA ILE A 87 8.64 -16.80 1.41
C ILE A 87 8.10 -15.44 1.89
N ILE A 88 8.46 -14.34 1.22
CA ILE A 88 7.96 -13.00 1.52
C ILE A 88 6.43 -12.96 1.42
N ALA A 89 5.86 -13.54 0.36
CA ALA A 89 4.40 -13.61 0.18
C ALA A 89 3.72 -14.41 1.30
N LEU A 90 4.31 -15.54 1.72
CA LEU A 90 3.79 -16.37 2.81
C LEU A 90 3.83 -15.64 4.16
N ILE A 91 4.91 -14.92 4.45
CA ILE A 91 5.06 -14.17 5.70
C ILE A 91 4.11 -12.97 5.73
N LEU A 92 3.98 -12.25 4.61
CA LEU A 92 3.04 -11.14 4.52
C LEU A 92 1.60 -11.63 4.72
N PHE A 93 1.25 -12.79 4.14
CA PHE A 93 -0.04 -13.44 4.35
C PHE A 93 -0.27 -13.80 5.83
N LEU A 94 0.70 -14.44 6.50
CA LEU A 94 0.58 -14.76 7.93
C LEU A 94 0.52 -13.51 8.82
N ALA A 95 1.28 -12.46 8.50
CA ALA A 95 1.27 -11.20 9.23
C ALA A 95 -0.08 -10.50 9.12
N ILE A 96 -0.64 -10.41 7.90
CA ILE A 96 -1.98 -9.84 7.67
C ILE A 96 -3.03 -10.69 8.40
N GLN A 97 -2.94 -12.02 8.34
CA GLN A 97 -3.88 -12.92 9.01
C GLN A 97 -3.81 -12.78 10.54
N ALA A 98 -2.61 -12.63 11.10
CA ALA A 98 -2.42 -12.37 12.53
C ALA A 98 -3.06 -11.03 12.91
N LEU A 99 -2.78 -9.97 12.16
CA LEU A 99 -3.39 -8.66 12.38
C LEU A 99 -4.92 -8.70 12.23
N GLN A 100 -5.47 -9.43 11.27
CA GLN A 100 -6.91 -9.64 11.13
C GLN A 100 -7.50 -10.41 12.32
N LYS A 101 -6.79 -11.42 12.83
CA LYS A 101 -7.21 -12.18 14.01
C LYS A 101 -7.22 -11.32 15.29
N PHE A 102 -6.29 -10.38 15.41
CA PHE A 102 -6.25 -9.42 16.54
C PHE A 102 -7.24 -8.26 16.36
N LYS A 103 -7.38 -7.69 15.15
CA LYS A 103 -8.34 -6.61 14.86
C LYS A 103 -9.80 -7.07 14.96
N ARG A 104 -10.11 -8.32 14.61
CA ARG A 104 -11.44 -8.91 14.80
C ARG A 104 -11.85 -9.03 16.29
N GLN A 105 -10.90 -8.81 17.21
CA GLN A 105 -11.16 -8.74 18.64
C GLN A 105 -11.38 -7.30 19.15
N GLU A 106 -11.20 -6.28 18.29
CA GLU A 106 -11.28 -4.85 18.61
C GLU A 106 -12.17 -4.07 17.60
N GLU A 107 -13.05 -4.77 16.89
CA GLU A 107 -13.97 -4.22 15.90
C GLU A 107 -15.22 -3.61 16.58
N VAL A 108 -15.01 -2.55 17.38
CA VAL A 108 -16.03 -1.53 17.70
C VAL A 108 -15.46 -0.11 17.54
N VAL A 109 -14.21 0.08 17.12
CA VAL A 109 -13.67 1.43 16.91
C VAL A 109 -13.08 1.57 15.51
N ASP A 110 -13.62 2.56 14.80
CA ASP A 110 -13.27 3.04 13.46
C ASP A 110 -13.71 2.19 12.26
N GLU A 111 -15.03 2.24 11.99
CA GLU A 111 -15.43 2.54 10.61
C GLU A 111 -14.63 3.78 10.17
N PRO A 112 -13.77 3.70 9.14
CA PRO A 112 -13.17 4.89 8.57
C PRO A 112 -14.33 5.83 8.20
N PRO A 113 -14.24 7.14 8.51
CA PRO A 113 -15.30 8.08 8.18
C PRO A 113 -15.73 7.81 6.75
N PRO A 114 -17.02 7.57 6.49
CA PRO A 114 -17.48 7.20 5.16
C PRO A 114 -16.85 8.19 4.20
N GLU A 115 -16.10 7.67 3.21
CA GLU A 115 -15.40 8.51 2.25
C GLU A 115 -16.35 9.63 1.83
N PRO A 116 -15.89 10.89 1.64
CA PRO A 116 -16.77 12.00 1.28
C PRO A 116 -17.74 11.64 0.14
N ASN A 117 -17.28 10.74 -0.73
CA ASN A 117 -17.99 10.09 -1.83
C ASN A 117 -19.22 9.28 -1.39
N LEU A 118 -19.13 8.47 -0.33
CA LEU A 118 -20.21 7.64 0.19
C LEU A 118 -21.28 8.49 0.90
N VAL A 119 -20.86 9.48 1.69
CA VAL A 119 -21.79 10.45 2.31
C VAL A 119 -22.47 11.32 1.25
N ALA A 120 -21.75 11.74 0.21
CA ALA A 120 -22.33 12.48 -0.90
C ALA A 120 -23.35 11.63 -1.67
N GLN A 121 -23.05 10.36 -1.91
CA GLN A 121 -23.98 9.41 -2.54
C GLN A 121 -25.24 9.22 -1.70
N GLU A 122 -25.12 9.01 -0.39
CA GLU A 122 -26.28 8.88 0.50
C GLU A 122 -27.17 10.14 0.52
N ARG A 123 -26.56 11.32 0.48
CA ARG A 123 -27.29 12.60 0.36
C ARG A 123 -28.01 12.74 -0.99
N LEU A 124 -27.40 12.28 -2.07
CA LEU A 124 -28.02 12.29 -3.40
C LEU A 124 -29.19 11.32 -3.47
N THR A 125 -29.05 10.10 -2.92
CA THR A 125 -30.15 9.13 -2.83
C THR A 125 -31.32 9.69 -2.03
N ASN A 126 -31.06 10.23 -0.84
CA ASN A 126 -32.09 10.88 -0.01
C ASN A 126 -32.74 12.09 -0.72
N ALA A 127 -31.98 12.85 -1.51
CA ALA A 127 -32.52 13.96 -2.29
C ALA A 127 -33.43 13.48 -3.43
N LEU A 128 -33.06 12.40 -4.12
CA LEU A 128 -33.87 11.79 -5.17
C LEU A 128 -35.18 11.23 -4.61
N ASP A 129 -35.15 10.56 -3.45
CA ASP A 129 -36.36 10.06 -2.78
C ASP A 129 -37.30 11.21 -2.38
N ARG A 130 -36.75 12.29 -1.83
CA ARG A 130 -37.52 13.51 -1.50
C ARG A 130 -38.15 14.13 -2.74
N LEU A 131 -37.40 14.24 -3.83
CA LEU A 131 -37.94 14.77 -5.10
C LEU A 131 -39.03 13.85 -5.65
N THR A 132 -38.87 12.53 -5.52
CA THR A 132 -39.87 11.54 -5.95
C THR A 132 -41.17 11.71 -5.17
N CYS A 133 -41.10 11.80 -3.83
CA CYS A 133 -42.28 12.09 -3.00
C CYS A 133 -42.93 13.46 -3.32
N THR A 134 -42.12 14.47 -3.66
CA THR A 134 -42.63 15.81 -4.00
C THR A 134 -43.34 15.80 -5.36
N LEU A 135 -42.86 15.03 -6.32
CA LEU A 135 -43.49 14.88 -7.63
C LEU A 135 -44.78 14.05 -7.54
N GLU A 136 -44.79 12.97 -6.75
CA GLU A 136 -45.95 12.12 -6.58
C GLU A 136 -47.11 12.88 -5.90
N SER A 137 -46.81 13.60 -4.81
CA SER A 137 -47.80 14.44 -4.13
C SER A 137 -48.34 15.57 -5.03
N ARG A 138 -47.51 16.15 -5.91
CA ARG A 138 -47.95 17.16 -6.89
C ARG A 138 -48.78 16.57 -8.03
N ASN A 139 -48.47 15.37 -8.49
CA ASN A 139 -49.20 14.70 -9.58
C ASN A 139 -50.59 14.23 -9.14
N THR A 140 -50.79 13.90 -7.86
CA THR A 140 -52.11 13.54 -7.30
C THR A 140 -53.01 14.74 -6.98
N GLN A 141 -52.51 15.98 -7.07
CA GLN A 141 -53.30 17.21 -6.84
C GLN A 141 -53.81 17.87 -8.13
N VAL A 142 -53.58 17.28 -9.30
CA VAL A 142 -54.09 17.72 -10.61
C VAL A 142 -55.04 16.65 -11.14
#